data_AF-A0A1Q9LDV6-F1
#
_entry.id   AF-A0A1Q9LDV6-F1
#
_cell.length_a   1.000
_cell.length_b   1.000
_cell.length_c   1.000
_cell.angle_alpha   90.00
_cell.angle_beta   90.00
_cell.angle_gamma   90.00
#
_symmetry.space_group_name_H-M   'P 1'
#
loop_
_entity.id
_entity.type
_entity.pdbx_description
1 polymer ?
#
loop_
_entity_poly.entity_id
_entity_poly.type
_entity_poly.pdbx_seq_one_letter_code
_entity_poly.pdbx_strand_id
1 'polypeptide(L)' 'MSTRLGGTCAECSADRAAAPALDALTWVPTTEGGRTTWLCPPCARAHVRDIEGKLPPEHWAGRST' A
#
# COMPACT_ATOMS: atom_id res chain seq x y z
N MET A 1 -20.70 11.86 10.91
CA MET A 1 -19.30 12.31 11.16
C MET A 1 -18.47 11.85 9.99
N SER A 2 -18.02 12.77 9.13
CA SER A 2 -17.25 12.43 7.92
C SER A 2 -15.77 12.41 8.28
N THR A 3 -15.19 11.21 8.42
CA THR A 3 -13.75 11.05 8.65
C THR A 3 -13.01 11.65 7.47
N ARG A 4 -12.12 12.63 7.69
CA ARG A 4 -11.26 13.13 6.62
C ARG A 4 -10.36 11.99 6.17
N LEU A 5 -10.39 11.66 4.89
CA LEU A 5 -9.40 10.81 4.23
C LEU A 5 -8.13 11.63 4.01
N GLY A 6 -7.53 12.10 5.11
CA GLY A 6 -6.28 12.86 5.09
C GLY A 6 -5.09 11.91 5.03
N GLY A 7 -4.09 12.25 4.22
CA GLY A 7 -2.83 11.52 4.12
C GLY A 7 -2.19 11.69 2.75
N THR A 8 -0.88 11.83 2.71
CA THR A 8 -0.09 11.83 1.46
C THR A 8 0.56 10.47 1.25
N CYS A 9 0.80 10.12 -0.01
CA CYS A 9 1.56 8.92 -0.34
C CYS A 9 3.00 9.08 0.16
N ALA A 10 3.52 8.13 0.92
CA ALA A 10 4.89 8.16 1.44
C ALA A 10 5.96 8.17 0.32
N GLU A 11 5.65 7.60 -0.86
CA GLU A 11 6.59 7.48 -1.97
C GLU A 11 6.52 8.67 -2.95
N CYS A 12 5.33 8.99 -3.45
CA CYS A 12 5.15 9.98 -4.52
C CYS A 12 4.48 11.29 -4.05
N SER A 13 4.18 11.42 -2.75
CA SER A 13 3.54 12.60 -2.16
C SER A 13 2.14 12.96 -2.72
N ALA A 14 1.51 12.07 -3.50
CA ALA A 14 0.13 12.26 -3.95
C ALA A 14 -0.80 12.52 -2.75
N ASP A 15 -1.82 13.36 -2.93
CA ASP A 15 -2.79 13.67 -1.87
C ASP A 15 -4.02 12.76 -1.98
N ARG A 16 -4.33 12.02 -0.91
CA ARG A 16 -5.50 11.16 -0.83
C ARG A 16 -6.81 11.95 -0.82
N ALA A 17 -6.80 13.15 -0.23
CA ALA A 17 -8.00 14.00 -0.17
C ALA A 17 -8.36 14.57 -1.55
N ALA A 18 -7.39 14.66 -2.47
CA ALA A 18 -7.61 15.06 -3.85
C ALA A 18 -8.09 13.90 -4.74
N ALA A 19 -8.04 12.65 -4.26
CA ALA A 19 -8.51 11.50 -5.00
C ALA A 19 -10.05 11.42 -4.99
N PRO A 20 -10.68 10.94 -6.08
CA PRO A 20 -12.10 10.58 -6.07
C PRO A 20 -12.43 9.66 -4.89
N ALA A 21 -13.63 9.79 -4.32
CA ALA A 21 -13.99 9.08 -3.09
C ALA A 21 -13.79 7.55 -3.16
N LEU A 22 -14.10 6.93 -4.31
CA LEU A 22 -13.86 5.51 -4.52
C LEU A 22 -12.37 5.18 -4.61
N ASP A 23 -11.58 6.02 -5.28
CA ASP A 23 -10.14 5.82 -5.39
C ASP A 23 -9.47 5.96 -4.03
N ALA A 24 -9.92 6.90 -3.18
CA ALA A 24 -9.41 7.08 -1.83
C ALA A 24 -9.61 5.85 -0.92
N LEU A 25 -10.60 4.99 -1.20
CA LEU A 25 -10.81 3.71 -0.50
C LEU A 25 -9.77 2.64 -0.88
N THR A 26 -9.11 2.79 -2.03
CA THR A 26 -8.12 1.83 -2.52
C THR A 26 -6.70 2.08 -2.01
N TRP A 27 -6.50 3.15 -1.24
CA TRP A 27 -5.21 3.47 -0.60
C TRP A 27 -4.89 2.51 0.52
N VAL A 28 -3.62 2.13 0.61
CA VAL A 28 -3.17 1.09 1.53
C VAL A 28 -2.49 1.75 2.74
N PRO A 29 -2.93 1.49 3.98
CA PRO A 29 -2.17 1.86 5.15
C PRO A 29 -0.98 0.90 5.30
N THR A 30 0.18 1.45 5.57
CA THR A 30 1.41 0.70 5.88
C THR A 30 1.91 1.13 7.26
N THR A 31 2.69 0.27 7.90
CA THR A 31 3.30 0.57 9.20
C THR A 31 4.80 0.64 9.04
N GLU A 32 5.36 1.82 9.27
CA GLU A 32 6.79 2.08 9.19
C GLU A 32 7.28 2.67 10.52
N GLY A 33 8.24 2.00 11.17
CA GLY A 33 8.74 2.44 12.48
C GLY A 33 7.65 2.60 13.55
N GLY A 34 6.59 1.79 13.49
CA GLY A 34 5.44 1.86 14.39
C GLY A 34 4.43 2.98 14.09
N ARG A 35 4.60 3.72 12.99
CA ARG A 35 3.66 4.76 12.55
C ARG A 35 2.90 4.31 11.32
N THR A 36 1.61 4.66 11.27
CA THR A 36 0.80 4.45 10.06
C THR A 36 1.14 5.49 9.02
N THR A 37 1.64 5.04 7.87
CA THR A 37 1.81 5.84 6.65
C THR A 37 0.85 5.32 5.58
N TRP A 38 0.73 6.02 4.46
CA TRP A 38 -0.20 5.66 3.38
C TRP A 38 0.53 5.52 2.06
N LEU A 39 0.08 4.58 1.24
CA LEU A 39 0.52 4.42 -0.15
C LEU A 39 -0.68 4.54 -1.10
N CYS A 40 -0.48 5.27 -2.19
CA CYS A 40 -1.42 5.27 -3.29
C CYS A 40 -1.41 3.92 -4.03
N PRO A 41 -2.47 3.55 -4.75
CA PRO A 41 -2.57 2.25 -5.42
C PRO A 41 -1.41 1.90 -6.36
N PRO A 42 -0.86 2.83 -7.17
CA PRO A 42 0.31 2.56 -8.00
C PRO A 42 1.54 2.18 -7.16
N CYS A 43 1.88 3.00 -6.15
CA CYS A 43 3.05 2.79 -5.31
C CYS A 43 2.92 1.52 -4.44
N ALA A 44 1.72 1.24 -3.92
CA ALA A 44 1.47 0.01 -3.18
C ALA A 44 1.72 -1.25 -4.05
N ARG A 45 1.24 -1.25 -5.30
CA ARG A 45 1.47 -2.37 -6.24
C ARG A 45 2.93 -2.52 -6.64
N ALA A 46 3.65 -1.40 -6.81
CA ALA A 46 5.09 -1.42 -7.07
C ALA A 46 5.86 -2.03 -5.89
N HIS A 47 5.56 -1.59 -4.67
CA HIS A 47 6.20 -2.12 -3.44
C HIS A 47 5.98 -3.62 -3.25
N VAL A 48 4.76 -4.12 -3.47
CA VAL A 48 4.47 -5.56 -3.36
C VAL A 48 5.31 -6.37 -4.35
N ARG A 49 5.42 -5.91 -5.61
CA ARG A 49 6.22 -6.61 -6.64
C ARG A 49 7.70 -6.67 -6.26
N ASP A 50 8.24 -5.61 -5.67
CA ASP A 50 9.63 -5.56 -5.22
C ASP A 50 9.90 -6.52 -4.04
N ILE A 51 8.88 -6.81 -3.22
CA ILE A 51 8.96 -7.80 -2.14
C ILE A 51 8.87 -9.21 -2.71
N GLU A 52 7.85 -9.51 -3.52
CA GLU A 52 7.63 -10.85 -4.09
C GLU A 52 8.83 -11.32 -4.92
N GLY A 53 9.45 -10.43 -5.69
CA GLY A 53 10.63 -10.75 -6.51
C GLY A 53 11.91 -11.04 -5.71
N LYS A 54 11.95 -10.71 -4.41
CA LYS A 54 13.07 -11.00 -3.51
C LYS A 54 12.84 -12.24 -2.66
N LEU A 55 11.62 -12.78 -2.64
CA LEU A 55 11.30 -13.98 -1.87
C LEU A 55 11.68 -15.22 -2.68
N PRO A 56 12.35 -16.20 -2.07
CA PRO A 56 12.78 -17.37 -2.79
C PRO A 56 11.57 -18.29 -3.08
N PRO A 57 11.61 -19.12 -4.13
CA PRO A 57 10.45 -19.92 -4.58
C PRO A 57 9.83 -20.81 -3.50
N GLU A 58 10.63 -21.30 -2.55
CA GLU A 58 10.18 -22.08 -1.40
C GLU A 58 9.20 -21.35 -0.48
N HIS A 59 9.20 -20.02 -0.47
CA HIS A 59 8.21 -19.21 0.27
C HIS A 59 6.79 -19.42 -0.29
N TRP A 60 6.67 -19.69 -1.59
CA TRP A 60 5.40 -19.87 -2.30
C TRP A 60 5.01 -21.35 -2.47
N ALA A 61 5.97 -22.26 -2.33
CA ALA A 61 5.81 -23.69 -2.60
C ALA A 61 5.12 -24.46 -1.45
N GLY A 62 4.12 -23.86 -0.79
CA GLY A 62 3.41 -24.48 0.33
C GLY A 62 2.84 -25.85 -0.02
N ARG A 63 3.60 -26.92 0.31
CA ARG A 63 3.22 -28.35 0.34
C ARG A 63 2.09 -28.75 -0.63
N SER A 64 2.46 -29.13 -1.85
CA SER A 64 1.63 -30.02 -2.67
C SER A 64 1.87 -31.46 -2.21
N THR A 65 1.05 -31.96 -1.28
CA THR A 65 0.81 -33.40 -1.12
C THR A 65 -0.52 -33.72 -1.79
#